data_AF-A0A9E2BES0-F1
#
_entry.id   AF-A0A9E2BES0-F1
#
_cell.length_a   1.000
_cell.length_b   1.000
_cell.length_c   1.000
_cell.angle_alpha   90.00
_cell.angle_beta   90.00
_cell.angle_gamma   90.00
#
_symmetry.space_group_name_H-M   'P 1'
#
loop_
_entity.id
_entity.type
_entity.pdbx_description
1 polymer ?
#
loop_
_entity_poly.entity_id
_entity_poly.type
_entity_poly.pdbx_seq_one_letter_code
_entity_poly.pdbx_strand_id
1 'polypeptide(L)'
;VDAGMPADALLVDPGFGFGKTIEHNLQLLRDLDRIAMMGVPVLVGLSRKSMIGALLDRPVDERLHASVALALLAAQKGAAIVRVHDVGPTVDALRIWEAVDRRESDRERNIDG
;
A
#
# COMPACT_ATOMS: atom_id res chain seq x y z
N VAL A 1 23.81 -0.33 1.20
CA VAL A 1 24.25 -1.42 0.29
C VAL A 1 25.68 -1.87 0.55
N ASP A 2 26.39 -1.20 1.46
CA ASP A 2 27.82 -1.42 1.79
C ASP A 2 28.15 -2.80 2.37
N ALA A 3 27.14 -3.58 2.78
CA ALA A 3 27.29 -4.97 3.20
C ALA A 3 27.31 -5.99 2.03
N GLY A 4 27.37 -5.53 0.78
CA GLY A 4 27.47 -6.40 -0.41
C GLY A 4 26.14 -6.95 -0.93
N MET A 5 25.00 -6.48 -0.41
CA MET A 5 23.68 -6.84 -0.91
C MET A 5 23.35 -6.05 -2.19
N PRO A 6 22.93 -6.72 -3.28
CA PRO A 6 22.52 -6.03 -4.49
C PRO A 6 21.22 -5.25 -4.23
N ALA A 7 21.09 -4.08 -4.86
CA ALA A 7 19.99 -3.15 -4.61
C ALA A 7 18.62 -3.70 -5.03
N ASP A 8 18.58 -4.57 -6.05
CA ASP A 8 17.37 -5.24 -6.54
C ASP A 8 16.85 -6.35 -5.61
N ALA A 9 17.65 -6.77 -4.63
CA ALA A 9 17.23 -7.67 -3.55
C ALA A 9 16.66 -6.93 -2.33
N LEU A 10 16.51 -5.60 -2.41
CA LEU A 10 15.97 -4.79 -1.33
C LEU A 10 14.50 -4.48 -1.53
N LEU A 11 13.78 -4.43 -0.42
CA LEU A 11 12.45 -3.85 -0.31
C LEU A 11 12.39 -3.02 0.96
N VAL A 12 11.51 -2.02 0.98
CA VAL A 12 11.29 -1.17 2.15
C VAL A 12 9.88 -1.40 2.69
N ASP A 13 9.76 -1.72 3.98
CA ASP A 13 8.48 -1.66 4.70
C ASP A 13 8.54 -0.49 5.70
N PRO A 14 7.68 0.54 5.56
CA PRO A 14 7.67 1.67 6.50
C PRO A 14 7.12 1.30 7.90
N GLY A 15 6.63 0.08 8.08
CA GLY A 15 6.33 -0.51 9.36
C GLY A 15 5.11 0.09 10.03
N PHE A 16 3.95 0.08 9.37
CA PHE A 16 2.69 0.52 9.97
C PHE A 16 2.44 -0.20 11.31
N GLY A 17 1.85 0.45 12.30
CA GLY A 17 1.48 -0.14 13.60
C GLY A 17 2.63 -0.49 14.56
N PHE A 18 3.90 -0.47 14.14
CA PHE A 18 5.05 -0.74 15.02
C PHE A 18 5.42 0.52 15.81
N GLY A 19 4.86 0.66 17.03
CA GLY A 19 5.11 1.80 17.92
C GLY A 19 4.59 3.15 17.41
N LYS A 20 3.71 3.12 16.40
CA LYS A 20 3.17 4.32 15.74
C LYS A 20 1.76 4.63 16.25
N THR A 21 1.49 5.90 16.55
CA THR A 21 0.14 6.40 16.84
C THR A 21 -0.75 6.32 15.59
N ILE A 22 -2.05 6.51 15.75
CA ILE A 22 -2.96 6.58 14.60
C ILE A 22 -2.52 7.69 13.63
N GLU A 23 -2.20 8.87 14.16
CA GLU A 23 -1.74 10.00 13.34
C GLU A 23 -0.45 9.68 12.57
N HIS A 24 0.53 9.02 13.22
CA HIS A 24 1.75 8.59 12.52
C HIS A 24 1.44 7.62 11.37
N ASN A 25 0.50 6.69 11.55
CA ASN A 25 0.11 5.75 10.49
C ASN A 25 -0.64 6.46 9.36
N LEU A 26 -1.50 7.42 9.68
CA LEU A 26 -2.22 8.20 8.66
C LEU A 26 -1.25 9.08 7.86
N GLN A 27 -0.32 9.77 8.52
CA GLN A 27 0.72 10.55 7.85
C GLN A 27 1.60 9.67 6.96
N LEU A 28 1.99 8.50 7.45
CA LEU A 28 2.81 7.56 6.68
C LEU A 28 2.10 7.06 5.42
N LEU A 29 0.79 6.79 5.51
CA LEU A 29 0.00 6.43 4.33
C LEU A 29 -0.20 7.62 3.40
N ARG A 30 -0.40 8.83 3.95
CA ARG A 30 -0.55 10.07 3.18
C ARG A 30 0.67 10.33 2.28
N ASP A 31 1.87 10.12 2.83
CA ASP A 31 3.15 10.42 2.18
C ASP A 31 3.85 9.17 1.60
N LEU A 32 3.13 8.05 1.42
CA LEU A 32 3.71 6.79 0.98
C LEU A 32 4.37 6.88 -0.41
N ASP A 33 3.85 7.75 -1.28
CA ASP A 33 4.39 8.08 -2.59
C ASP A 33 5.83 8.59 -2.51
N ARG A 34 6.14 9.41 -1.51
CA ARG A 34 7.51 9.91 -1.28
C ARG A 34 8.49 8.78 -0.95
N ILE A 35 8.02 7.73 -0.28
CA ILE A 35 8.80 6.52 0.01
C ILE A 35 8.94 5.68 -1.26
N ALA A 36 7.88 5.56 -2.05
CA ALA A 36 7.90 4.83 -3.32
C ALA A 36 8.90 5.44 -4.33
N MET A 37 9.14 6.75 -4.28
CA MET A 37 10.12 7.44 -5.12
C MET A 37 11.59 7.15 -4.78
N MET A 38 11.90 6.38 -3.73
CA MET A 38 13.28 6.04 -3.37
C MET A 38 13.96 5.04 -4.31
N GLY A 39 13.23 4.53 -5.32
CA GLY A 39 13.77 3.60 -6.32
C GLY A 39 13.89 2.15 -5.83
N VAL A 40 13.24 1.81 -4.72
CA VAL A 40 13.21 0.47 -4.13
C VAL A 40 11.75 0.06 -3.92
N PRO A 41 11.34 -1.18 -4.24
CA PRO A 41 9.96 -1.63 -4.03
C PRO A 41 9.49 -1.44 -2.58
N VAL A 42 8.28 -0.89 -2.42
CA VAL A 42 7.68 -0.67 -1.11
C VAL A 42 6.67 -1.76 -0.79
N LEU A 43 6.83 -2.41 0.37
CA LEU A 43 5.90 -3.36 0.94
C LEU A 43 5.06 -2.67 2.01
N VAL A 44 3.74 -2.88 1.99
CA VAL A 44 2.82 -2.34 3.00
C VAL A 44 1.95 -3.44 3.59
N GLY A 45 1.86 -3.49 4.92
CA GLY A 45 0.87 -4.31 5.63
C GLY A 45 -0.08 -3.47 6.46
N LEU A 46 -1.32 -3.28 6.02
CA LEU A 46 -2.36 -2.53 6.77
C LEU A 46 -3.54 -3.42 7.22
N SER A 47 -3.61 -4.64 6.72
CA SER A 47 -4.74 -5.55 6.92
C SER A 47 -5.00 -5.87 8.40
N ARG A 48 -6.27 -5.71 8.81
CA ARG A 48 -6.84 -5.98 10.15
C ARG A 48 -6.17 -5.23 11.32
N LYS A 49 -5.30 -4.25 11.06
CA LYS A 49 -4.56 -3.53 12.09
C LYS A 49 -5.45 -2.80 13.08
N SER A 50 -4.94 -2.63 14.30
CA SER A 50 -5.61 -1.94 15.41
C SER A 50 -6.05 -0.52 15.05
N MET A 51 -5.32 0.18 14.17
CA MET A 51 -5.69 1.50 13.69
C MET A 51 -7.08 1.54 13.05
N ILE A 52 -7.49 0.48 12.34
CA ILE A 52 -8.83 0.39 11.74
C ILE A 52 -9.88 0.32 12.84
N GLY A 53 -9.63 -0.53 13.85
CA GLY A 53 -10.52 -0.66 15.00
C GLY A 53 -10.69 0.65 15.74
N ALA A 54 -9.60 1.39 15.93
CA ALA A 54 -9.63 2.68 16.62
C ALA A 54 -10.30 3.81 15.81
N LEU A 55 -10.21 3.77 14.48
CA LEU A 55 -10.80 4.80 13.61
C LEU A 55 -12.28 4.56 13.31
N LEU A 56 -12.70 3.31 13.17
CA LEU A 56 -14.04 2.95 12.71
C LEU A 56 -14.91 2.32 13.80
N ASP A 57 -14.36 2.14 15.00
CA ASP A 57 -14.98 1.42 16.12
C ASP A 57 -15.44 0.02 15.72
N ARG A 58 -14.50 -0.80 15.23
CA ARG A 58 -14.78 -2.14 14.69
C ARG A 58 -13.93 -3.25 15.31
N PRO A 59 -14.55 -4.39 15.67
CA PRO A 59 -13.82 -5.60 16.05
C PRO A 59 -13.05 -6.16 14.85
N VAL A 60 -12.09 -7.07 15.09
CA VAL A 60 -11.09 -7.47 14.08
C VAL A 60 -11.70 -8.17 12.86
N ASP A 61 -12.78 -8.91 13.05
CA ASP A 61 -13.57 -9.64 12.07
C ASP A 61 -14.37 -8.72 11.14
N GLU A 62 -14.69 -7.50 11.59
CA GLU A 62 -15.41 -6.50 10.78
C GLU A 62 -14.47 -5.58 9.97
N ARG A 63 -13.16 -5.82 9.98
CA ARG A 63 -12.15 -4.92 9.36
C ARG A 63 -11.88 -5.21 7.89
N LEU A 64 -12.57 -6.18 7.27
CA LEU A 64 -12.30 -6.61 5.89
C LEU A 64 -12.34 -5.43 4.90
N HIS A 65 -13.48 -4.73 4.83
CA HIS A 65 -13.68 -3.65 3.85
C HIS A 65 -12.69 -2.51 4.03
N ALA A 66 -12.43 -2.11 5.27
CA ALA A 66 -11.43 -1.09 5.58
C ALA A 66 -10.01 -1.55 5.24
N SER A 67 -9.68 -2.84 5.43
CA SER A 67 -8.39 -3.41 5.05
C SER A 67 -8.19 -3.39 3.53
N VAL A 68 -9.23 -3.72 2.76
CA VAL A 68 -9.22 -3.65 1.29
C VAL A 68 -9.05 -2.21 0.82
N ALA A 69 -9.80 -1.26 1.41
CA ALA A 69 -9.66 0.16 1.08
C ALA A 69 -8.24 0.69 1.34
N LEU A 70 -7.63 0.31 2.47
CA LEU A 70 -6.26 0.69 2.79
C LEU A 70 -5.22 0.07 1.86
N ALA A 71 -5.42 -1.19 1.43
CA ALA A 71 -4.55 -1.83 0.45
C ALA A 71 -4.64 -1.13 -0.92
N LEU A 72 -5.84 -0.77 -1.36
CA LEU A 72 -6.04 -0.02 -2.60
C LEU A 72 -5.38 1.37 -2.54
N LEU A 73 -5.57 2.11 -1.44
CA LEU A 73 -4.92 3.41 -1.23
C LEU A 73 -3.40 3.30 -1.22
N ALA A 74 -2.84 2.24 -0.62
CA ALA A 74 -1.41 2.01 -0.62
C ALA A 74 -0.88 1.72 -2.04
N ALA A 75 -1.59 0.90 -2.82
CA ALA A 75 -1.25 0.60 -4.21
C ALA A 75 -1.27 1.85 -5.09
N GLN A 76 -2.32 2.68 -4.97
CA GLN A 76 -2.43 3.98 -5.65
C GLN A 76 -1.28 4.95 -5.31
N LYS A 77 -0.65 4.78 -4.14
CA LYS A 77 0.49 5.57 -3.70
C LYS A 77 1.83 4.90 -3.95
N GLY A 78 1.88 3.89 -4.83
CA GLY A 78 3.12 3.29 -5.29
C GLY A 78 3.64 2.14 -4.41
N ALA A 79 2.82 1.56 -3.52
CA ALA A 79 3.17 0.29 -2.90
C ALA A 79 3.26 -0.80 -3.99
N ALA A 80 4.43 -1.44 -4.09
CA ALA A 80 4.65 -2.55 -5.01
C ALA A 80 4.06 -3.86 -4.48
N ILE A 81 4.00 -4.02 -3.15
CA ILE A 81 3.52 -5.24 -2.49
C ILE A 81 2.57 -4.86 -1.35
N VAL A 82 1.40 -5.49 -1.30
CA VAL A 82 0.48 -5.40 -0.16
C VAL A 82 0.38 -6.73 0.58
N ARG A 83 0.69 -6.73 1.87
CA ARG A 83 0.56 -7.89 2.76
C ARG A 83 -0.82 -7.89 3.42
N VAL A 84 -1.62 -8.91 3.13
CA VAL A 84 -3.01 -9.01 3.59
C VAL A 84 -3.36 -10.38 4.17
N HIS A 85 -4.40 -10.44 5.01
CA HIS A 85 -5.01 -11.68 5.46
C HIS A 85 -6.10 -12.17 4.50
N ASP A 86 -6.78 -11.24 3.83
CA ASP A 86 -7.95 -11.48 2.99
C ASP A 86 -7.59 -11.30 1.51
N VAL A 87 -6.99 -12.34 0.92
CA VAL A 87 -6.38 -12.27 -0.43
C VAL A 87 -7.40 -12.02 -1.52
N GLY A 88 -8.47 -12.82 -1.61
CA GLY A 88 -9.47 -12.72 -2.68
C GLY A 88 -10.07 -11.32 -2.83
N PRO A 89 -10.68 -10.75 -1.76
CA PRO A 89 -11.25 -9.40 -1.81
C PRO A 89 -10.23 -8.30 -2.15
N THR A 90 -8.97 -8.46 -1.72
CA THR A 90 -7.91 -7.49 -2.04
C THR A 90 -7.53 -7.58 -3.52
N VAL A 91 -7.36 -8.79 -4.05
CA VAL A 91 -7.04 -9.02 -5.47
C VAL A 91 -8.16 -8.50 -6.37
N ASP A 92 -9.43 -8.71 -6.01
CA ASP A 92 -10.56 -8.20 -6.78
C ASP A 92 -10.53 -6.67 -6.86
N ALA A 93 -10.31 -5.99 -5.73
CA ALA A 93 -10.20 -4.53 -5.69
C ALA A 93 -9.03 -4.00 -6.54
N LEU A 94 -7.85 -4.64 -6.46
CA LEU A 94 -6.69 -4.25 -7.25
C LEU A 94 -6.91 -4.47 -8.75
N ARG A 95 -7.53 -5.58 -9.15
CA ARG A 95 -7.86 -5.85 -10.57
C ARG A 95 -8.83 -4.83 -11.15
N ILE A 96 -9.84 -4.44 -10.38
CA ILE A 96 -10.77 -3.38 -10.79
C ILE A 96 -10.03 -2.05 -10.92
N TRP A 97 -9.17 -1.72 -9.95
CA TRP A 97 -8.35 -0.51 -10.03
C TRP A 97 -7.43 -0.49 -11.24
N GLU A 98 -6.67 -1.56 -11.50
CA GLU A 98 -5.82 -1.70 -12.69
C GLU A 98 -6.63 -1.55 -13.99
N ALA A 99 -7.83 -2.14 -14.05
CA ALA A 99 -8.70 -2.02 -15.21
C ALA A 99 -9.18 -0.57 -15.48
N VAL A 100 -9.35 0.23 -14.42
CA VAL A 100 -9.67 1.66 -14.51
C VAL A 100 -8.43 2.46 -14.90
N ASP A 101 -7.29 2.19 -14.26
CA ASP A 101 -6.05 2.97 -14.37
C ASP A 101 -5.31 2.76 -15.70
N ARG A 102 -5.46 1.58 -16.34
CA ARG A 102 -4.86 1.26 -17.64
C ARG A 102 -5.19 2.27 -18.75
N ARG A 103 -6.20 3.15 -18.55
CA ARG A 103 -6.52 4.24 -19.48
C ARG A 103 -5.60 5.46 -19.39
N GLU A 104 -4.87 5.66 -18.29
CA GLU A 104 -3.97 6.80 -18.09
C GLU A 104 -2.54 6.48 -18.57
N SER A 105 -2.02 5.27 -18.31
CA SER A 105 -0.67 4.86 -18.75
C SER A 105 -0.52 4.75 -20.27
N ASP A 106 -1.62 4.48 -21.00
CA ASP A 106 -1.65 4.48 -22.47
C ASP A 106 -1.79 5.90 -23.06
N ARG A 107 -2.26 6.88 -22.28
CA ARG A 107 -2.32 8.28 -22.71
C ARG A 107 -0.97 8.95 -22.60
N GLU A 108 -0.26 8.80 -21.48
CA GLU A 108 1.06 9.41 -21.26
C GLU A 108 2.13 8.89 -22.24
N ARG A 109 2.07 7.61 -22.62
CA ARG A 109 2.95 7.03 -23.66
C ARG A 109 2.69 7.53 -25.09
N ASN A 110 1.54 8.16 -25.36
CA ASN A 110 1.16 8.63 -26.69
C ASN A 110 1.39 10.14 -26.91
N ILE A 111 1.88 10.88 -25.91
CA ILE A 111 2.18 12.32 -26.03
C ILE A 111 3.68 12.57 -26.29
N ASP A 112 4.55 11.60 -25.96
CA ASP A 112 6.00 11.65 -26.16
C ASP A 112 6.49 10.86 -27.41
N GLY A 113 5.58 10.52 -28.33
CA GLY A 113 5.87 9.74 -29.56
C GLY A 113 5.73 10.53 -30.84
#